data_AF-A0A1R4JQL8-F1
#
_entry.id   AF-A0A1R4JQL8-F1
#
_cell.length_a   1.000
_cell.length_b   1.000
_cell.length_c   1.000
_cell.angle_alpha   90.00
_cell.angle_beta   90.00
_cell.angle_gamma   90.00
#
_symmetry.space_group_name_H-M   'P 1'
#
loop_
_entity.id
_entity.type
_entity.pdbx_description
1 polymer ?
#
loop_
_entity_poly.entity_id
_entity_poly.type
_entity_poly.pdbx_seq_one_letter_code
_entity_poly.pdbx_strand_id
1 'polypeptide(L)'
;MPSEAYGWFATAAVAVIGALATIGAALANNSGRRENNLIEQLQEQSNTQAQQIGGLLKRERARDDYIEQLRLHISNGNPPPPPPWPDDLRR
;
A
#
# COMPACT_ATOMS: atom_id res chain seq x y z
N MET A 1 26.14 43.10 -45.03
CA MET A 1 26.64 42.01 -44.19
C MET A 1 25.60 41.72 -43.12
N PRO A 2 24.88 40.56 -43.15
CA PRO A 2 23.84 40.23 -42.16
C PRO A 2 24.16 38.97 -41.30
N SER A 3 25.42 38.53 -41.23
CA SER A 3 25.79 37.27 -40.56
C SER A 3 25.75 37.32 -39.02
N GLU A 4 25.90 38.50 -38.42
CA GLU A 4 25.95 38.63 -36.95
C GLU A 4 24.57 38.58 -36.29
N ALA A 5 23.53 39.07 -36.98
CA ALA A 5 22.16 39.05 -36.47
C ALA A 5 21.66 37.60 -36.29
N TYR A 6 21.96 36.71 -37.24
CA TYR A 6 21.50 35.32 -37.20
C TYR A 6 22.12 34.52 -36.04
N GLY A 7 23.36 34.83 -35.63
CA GLY A 7 24.06 34.11 -34.58
C GLY A 7 23.45 34.30 -33.19
N TRP A 8 23.03 35.52 -32.85
CA TRP A 8 22.42 35.79 -31.54
C TRP A 8 20.98 35.25 -31.46
N PHE A 9 20.20 35.32 -32.55
CA PHE A 9 18.86 34.71 -32.61
C PHE A 9 18.93 33.17 -32.51
N ALA A 10 19.90 32.53 -33.18
CA ALA A 10 20.09 31.08 -33.08
C ALA A 10 20.48 30.65 -31.67
N THR A 11 21.39 31.39 -31.02
CA THR A 11 21.82 31.12 -29.64
C THR A 11 20.67 31.33 -28.64
N ALA A 12 19.90 32.40 -28.81
CA ALA A 12 18.73 32.67 -28.00
C ALA A 12 17.65 31.59 -28.14
N ALA A 13 17.39 31.11 -29.37
CA ALA A 13 16.43 30.04 -29.62
C ALA A 13 16.82 28.72 -28.93
N VAL A 14 18.09 28.32 -29.01
CA VAL A 14 18.59 27.11 -28.33
C VAL A 14 18.49 27.24 -26.82
N ALA A 15 18.82 28.41 -26.26
CA ALA A 15 18.69 28.65 -24.82
C ALA A 15 17.24 28.54 -24.33
N VAL A 16 16.28 29.09 -25.09
CA VAL A 16 14.85 29.00 -24.76
C VAL A 16 14.34 27.57 -24.86
N ILE A 17 14.70 26.83 -25.91
CA ILE A 17 14.31 25.42 -26.06
C ILE A 17 14.88 24.57 -24.90
N GLY A 18 16.15 24.79 -24.53
CA GLY A 18 16.76 24.13 -23.38
C GLY A 18 16.05 24.45 -22.06
N ALA A 19 15.69 25.72 -21.84
CA ALA A 19 14.93 26.13 -20.66
C ALA A 19 13.54 25.47 -20.61
N LEU A 20 12.82 25.41 -21.74
CA LEU A 20 11.51 24.75 -21.80
C LEU A 20 11.61 23.24 -21.58
N ALA A 21 12.62 22.58 -22.15
CA ALA A 21 12.86 21.15 -21.97
C ALA A 21 13.15 20.80 -20.50
N THR A 22 13.98 21.61 -19.82
CA THR A 22 14.31 21.39 -18.40
C THR A 22 13.12 21.60 -17.47
N ILE A 23 12.29 22.62 -17.73
CA ILE A 23 11.04 22.85 -16.99
C ILE A 23 10.09 21.67 -17.20
N GLY A 24 9.91 21.22 -18.45
CA GLY A 24 9.06 20.06 -18.76
C GLY A 24 9.51 18.78 -18.06
N ALA A 25 10.82 18.51 -18.06
CA ALA A 25 11.40 17.35 -17.38
C ALA A 25 11.23 17.43 -15.85
N ALA A 26 11.39 18.61 -15.25
CA ALA A 26 11.21 18.82 -13.82
C ALA A 26 9.74 18.59 -13.39
N LEU A 27 8.78 19.06 -14.17
CA LEU A 27 7.35 18.85 -13.92
C LEU A 27 6.97 17.37 -14.04
N ALA A 28 7.43 16.69 -15.10
CA ALA A 28 7.18 15.26 -15.30
C ALA A 28 7.75 14.42 -14.14
N ASN A 29 8.98 14.68 -13.73
CA ASN A 29 9.63 13.98 -12.61
C ASN A 29 8.88 14.18 -11.28
N ASN A 30 8.38 15.40 -11.01
CA ASN A 30 7.57 15.67 -9.82
C ASN A 30 6.22 14.95 -9.85
N SER A 31 5.56 14.85 -11.02
CA SER A 31 4.30 14.12 -11.15
C SER A 31 4.47 12.62 -10.94
N GLY A 32 5.49 12.00 -11.55
CA GLY A 32 5.77 10.57 -11.40
C GLY A 32 6.11 10.20 -9.96
N ARG A 33 6.84 11.05 -9.23
CA ARG A 33 7.10 10.84 -7.79
C ARG A 33 5.83 10.90 -6.94
N ARG A 34 4.91 11.83 -7.24
CA ARG A 34 3.62 11.92 -6.53
C ARG A 34 2.77 10.69 -6.78
N GLU A 35 2.67 10.24 -8.02
CA GLU A 35 1.92 9.05 -8.40
C GLU A 35 2.50 7.79 -7.75
N ASN A 36 3.83 7.62 -7.80
CA ASN A 36 4.49 6.48 -7.14
C ASN A 36 4.24 6.46 -5.63
N ASN A 37 4.36 7.61 -4.96
CA ASN A 37 4.08 7.71 -3.53
C ASN A 37 2.62 7.35 -3.19
N LEU A 38 1.66 7.75 -4.04
CA LEU A 38 0.25 7.39 -3.85
C LEU A 38 0.02 5.88 -4.07
N ILE A 39 0.67 5.30 -5.08
CA ILE A 39 0.60 3.86 -5.35
C ILE A 39 1.16 3.07 -4.16
N GLU A 40 2.31 3.49 -3.63
CA GLU A 40 2.93 2.88 -2.44
C GLU A 40 1.99 2.95 -1.22
N GLN A 41 1.39 4.12 -0.95
CA GLN A 41 0.43 4.27 0.14
C GLN A 41 -0.80 3.37 -0.03
N LEU A 42 -1.34 3.26 -1.24
CA LEU A 42 -2.48 2.38 -1.51
C LEU A 42 -2.12 0.90 -1.36
N GLN A 43 -0.94 0.50 -1.81
CA GLN A 43 -0.44 -0.87 -1.61
C GLN A 43 -0.24 -1.18 -0.12
N GLU A 44 0.33 -0.25 0.65
CA GLU A 44 0.53 -0.42 2.08
C GLU A 44 -0.80 -0.52 2.84
N GLN A 45 -1.78 0.33 2.50
CA GLN A 45 -3.13 0.25 3.06
C GLN A 45 -3.81 -1.07 2.71
N SER A 46 -3.73 -1.51 1.45
CA SER A 46 -4.29 -2.79 0.99
C SER A 46 -3.66 -3.98 1.72
N ASN A 47 -2.33 -3.98 1.87
CA ASN A 47 -1.61 -5.05 2.57
C ASN A 47 -1.98 -5.10 4.04
N THR A 48 -2.08 -3.93 4.69
CA THR A 48 -2.48 -3.83 6.10
C THR A 48 -3.91 -4.36 6.30
N GLN A 49 -4.85 -3.97 5.44
CA GLN A 49 -6.23 -4.48 5.49
C GLN A 49 -6.30 -5.99 5.25
N ALA A 50 -5.57 -6.49 4.25
CA ALA A 50 -5.51 -7.93 3.97
C ALA A 50 -4.97 -8.72 5.17
N GLN A 51 -3.95 -8.21 5.87
CA GLN A 51 -3.42 -8.83 7.08
C GLN A 51 -4.43 -8.81 8.23
N GLN A 52 -5.13 -7.69 8.44
CA GLN A 52 -6.17 -7.60 9.46
C GLN A 52 -7.32 -8.58 9.21
N ILE A 53 -7.83 -8.63 7.97
CA ILE A 53 -8.87 -9.57 7.55
C ILE A 53 -8.39 -11.00 7.74
N GLY A 54 -7.17 -11.32 7.30
CA GLY A 54 -6.58 -12.65 7.48
C GLY A 54 -6.46 -13.06 8.95
N GLY A 55 -6.11 -12.12 9.84
CA GLY A 55 -6.08 -12.34 11.28
C GLY A 55 -7.47 -12.59 11.87
N LEU A 56 -8.47 -11.83 11.45
CA LEU A 56 -9.86 -11.98 11.90
C LEU A 56 -10.45 -13.32 11.45
N LEU A 57 -10.26 -13.70 10.18
CA LEU A 57 -10.76 -14.98 9.65
C LEU A 57 -10.12 -16.19 10.36
N LYS A 58 -8.83 -16.11 10.71
CA LYS A 58 -8.18 -17.15 11.51
C LYS A 58 -8.79 -17.27 12.90
N ARG A 59 -9.11 -16.14 13.56
CA ARG A 59 -9.78 -16.13 14.86
C ARG A 59 -11.20 -16.69 14.77
N GLU A 60 -11.94 -16.32 13.73
CA GLU A 60 -13.30 -16.83 13.49
C GLU A 60 -13.29 -18.34 13.30
N ARG A 61 -12.42 -18.88 12.43
CA ARG A 61 -12.27 -20.34 12.27
C ARG A 61 -11.93 -21.04 13.58
N ALA A 62 -10.95 -20.54 14.33
CA ALA A 62 -10.58 -21.14 15.61
C ALA A 62 -11.73 -21.11 16.63
N ARG A 63 -12.60 -20.09 16.55
CA ARG A 63 -13.79 -19.98 17.41
C ARG A 63 -14.83 -21.00 17.02
N ASP A 64 -15.10 -21.15 15.73
CA ASP A 64 -16.08 -22.10 15.21
C ASP A 64 -15.66 -23.55 15.53
N ASP A 65 -14.38 -23.88 15.30
CA ASP A 65 -13.80 -25.19 15.66
C ASP A 65 -13.96 -25.48 17.17
N TYR A 66 -13.72 -24.47 18.02
CA TYR A 66 -13.87 -24.61 19.46
C TYR A 66 -15.34 -24.75 19.87
N ILE A 67 -16.26 -24.03 19.24
CA ILE A 67 -17.71 -24.18 19.49
C ILE A 67 -18.18 -25.59 19.12
N GLU A 68 -17.71 -26.14 18.00
CA GLU A 68 -18.05 -27.50 17.60
C GLU A 68 -17.53 -28.54 18.63
N GLN A 69 -16.29 -28.40 19.07
CA GLN A 69 -15.74 -29.24 20.14
C GLN A 69 -16.53 -29.13 21.44
N LEU A 70 -16.92 -27.92 21.85
CA LEU A 70 -17.74 -27.71 23.04
C LEU A 70 -19.10 -28.42 22.92
N ARG A 71 -19.75 -28.33 21.76
CA ARG A 71 -21.03 -29.01 21.52
C ARG A 71 -20.90 -30.52 21.68
N LEU A 72 -19.83 -31.12 21.16
CA LEU A 72 -19.54 -32.55 21.32
C LEU A 72 -19.26 -32.94 22.77
N HIS A 73 -18.53 -32.11 23.52
CA HIS A 73 -18.27 -32.37 24.93
C HIS A 73 -19.56 -32.33 25.76
N ILE A 74 -20.41 -31.33 25.52
CA ILE A 74 -21.71 -31.19 26.19
C ILE A 74 -22.62 -32.37 25.85
N SER A 75 -22.69 -32.78 24.58
CA SER A 75 -23.51 -33.94 24.20
C SER A 75 -23.05 -35.25 24.86
N ASN A 76 -21.75 -35.37 25.13
CA ASN A 76 -21.16 -36.55 25.74
C ASN A 76 -21.11 -36.48 27.28
N GLY A 77 -21.60 -35.40 27.89
CA GLY A 77 -21.54 -35.20 29.35
C GLY A 77 -20.13 -34.95 29.91
N ASN A 78 -19.17 -34.65 29.04
CA ASN A 78 -17.80 -34.35 29.44
C ASN A 78 -17.66 -32.87 29.81
N PRO A 79 -16.74 -32.52 30.74
CA PRO A 79 -16.42 -31.13 30.99
C PRO A 79 -15.87 -30.46 29.71
N PRO A 80 -16.14 -29.15 29.50
CA PRO A 80 -15.66 -28.44 28.32
C PRO A 80 -14.14 -28.42 28.27
N PRO A 81 -13.51 -28.62 27.10
CA PRO A 81 -12.07 -28.51 26.97
C PRO A 81 -11.65 -27.04 27.17
N PRO A 82 -10.42 -26.77 27.64
CA PRO A 82 -9.93 -25.40 27.72
C PRO A 82 -9.86 -24.77 26.32
N PRO A 83 -10.13 -23.46 26.21
CA PRO A 83 -10.06 -22.77 24.93
C PRO A 83 -8.63 -22.70 24.39
N PRO A 84 -8.44 -22.74 23.06
CA PRO A 84 -7.11 -22.69 22.43
C PRO A 84 -6.51 -21.27 22.37
N TRP A 85 -7.18 -20.27 22.96
CA TRP A 85 -6.69 -18.89 22.96
C TRP A 85 -5.44 -18.75 23.86
N PRO A 86 -4.42 -17.98 23.45
CA PRO A 86 -3.28 -17.67 24.30
C PRO A 86 -3.71 -16.91 25.57
N ASP A 87 -2.92 -17.06 26.64
CA ASP A 87 -3.26 -16.60 28.01
C ASP A 87 -3.55 -15.10 28.11
N ASP A 88 -2.98 -14.30 27.22
CA ASP A 88 -3.14 -12.84 27.14
C ASP A 88 -4.55 -12.40 26.73
N LEU A 89 -5.35 -13.30 26.15
CA LEU A 89 -6.74 -13.05 25.72
C LEU A 89 -7.80 -13.54 26.73
N ARG A 90 -7.40 -14.02 27.92
CA ARG A 90 -8.31 -14.58 28.94
C ARG A 90 -8.98 -13.55 29.87
N ARG A 91 -8.97 -12.25 29.54
CA ARG A 91 -9.56 -11.20 30.40
C ARG A 91 -10.87 -10.65 29.87
#